data_AF-A0A846PDP8-F1
#
_entry.id   AF-A0A846PDP8-F1
#
_cell.length_a   1.000
_cell.length_b   1.000
_cell.length_c   1.000
_cell.angle_alpha   90.00
_cell.angle_beta   90.00
_cell.angle_gamma   90.00
#
_symmetry.space_group_name_H-M   'P 1'
#
loop_
_entity.id
_entity.type
_entity.pdbx_description
1 polymer ?
#
loop_
_entity_poly.entity_id
_entity_poly.type
_entity_poly.pdbx_seq_one_letter_code
_entity_poly.pdbx_strand_id
1 'polypeptide(L)'
;KEDGATITVDNYEIMITIKPKKVITLAEVQSQLSEFANDLSIALEAEGIVVRPVGFLGREKFSAIAEKIRGMGGTYISAGKESRFIITEKTSH
;
A
#
# COMPACT_ATOMS: atom_id res chain seq x y z
N LYS A 1 -5.48 -26.26 21.20
CA LYS A 1 -4.48 -26.17 22.29
C LYS A 1 -3.54 -25.06 21.88
N GLU A 2 -3.84 -23.85 22.32
CA GLU A 2 -3.06 -22.64 22.04
C GLU A 2 -2.43 -22.27 23.38
N ASP A 3 -1.13 -22.54 23.49
CA ASP A 3 -0.36 -22.35 24.71
C ASP A 3 -0.02 -20.86 24.83
N GLY A 4 -0.92 -20.09 25.43
CA GLY A 4 -0.66 -18.70 25.81
C GLY A 4 0.24 -18.69 27.05
N ALA A 5 1.52 -18.39 26.86
CA ALA A 5 2.45 -18.20 27.98
C ALA A 5 2.25 -16.81 28.59
N THR A 6 1.71 -16.76 29.81
CA THR A 6 1.65 -15.53 30.62
C THR A 6 2.96 -15.36 31.37
N ILE A 7 3.72 -14.32 31.04
CA ILE A 7 4.96 -13.97 31.74
C ILE A 7 4.69 -12.73 32.57
N THR A 8 4.62 -12.89 33.89
CA THR A 8 4.48 -11.79 34.85
C THR A 8 5.87 -11.24 35.16
N VAL A 9 6.14 -9.98 34.80
CA VAL A 9 7.38 -9.28 35.16
C VAL A 9 7.01 -8.00 35.90
N ASP A 10 7.59 -7.80 37.08
CA ASP A 10 7.40 -6.64 37.96
C ASP A 10 7.46 -5.29 37.21
N ASN A 11 6.34 -4.56 37.27
CA ASN A 11 6.21 -3.12 37.14
C ASN A 11 6.74 -2.42 35.85
N TYR A 12 6.67 -3.08 34.69
CA TYR A 12 6.74 -2.39 33.40
C TYR A 12 5.67 -2.94 32.45
N GLU A 13 4.67 -2.11 32.11
CA GLU A 13 3.74 -2.40 31.02
C GLU A 13 4.48 -2.29 29.69
N ILE A 14 5.00 -3.41 29.20
CA ILE A 14 5.61 -3.48 27.87
C ILE A 14 4.46 -3.55 26.87
N MET A 15 4.01 -2.40 26.37
CA MET A 15 3.10 -2.36 25.23
C MET A 15 3.84 -2.83 23.97
N ILE A 16 3.77 -4.13 23.70
CA ILE A 16 4.22 -4.70 22.43
C ILE A 16 3.21 -4.25 21.36
N THR A 17 3.43 -3.06 20.80
CA THR A 17 2.69 -2.62 19.62
C THR A 17 3.24 -3.41 18.44
N ILE A 18 2.66 -4.60 18.22
CA ILE A 18 2.86 -5.39 17.01
C ILE A 18 2.27 -4.54 15.88
N LYS A 19 3.08 -3.66 15.26
CA LYS A 19 2.70 -3.05 13.99
C LYS A 19 2.69 -4.22 13.01
N PRO A 20 1.52 -4.70 12.56
CA PRO A 20 1.50 -5.78 11.60
C PRO A 20 2.32 -5.29 10.41
N LYS A 21 3.33 -6.06 9.99
CA LYS A 21 4.02 -5.85 8.73
C LYS A 21 2.94 -5.98 7.66
N LYS A 22 2.35 -4.85 7.28
CA LYS A 22 1.08 -4.80 6.57
C LYS A 22 1.35 -5.31 5.17
N VAL A 23 1.00 -6.55 4.90
CA VAL A 23 1.00 -7.11 3.55
C VAL A 23 -0.08 -6.36 2.77
N ILE A 24 0.33 -5.42 1.91
CA ILE A 24 -0.62 -4.68 1.08
C ILE A 24 -1.10 -5.62 -0.03
N THR A 25 -2.39 -5.93 -0.01
CA THR A 25 -3.05 -6.75 -1.02
C THR A 25 -3.68 -5.87 -2.10
N LEU A 26 -3.96 -6.46 -3.28
CA LEU A 26 -4.70 -5.79 -4.35
C LEU A 26 -6.01 -5.16 -3.84
N ALA A 27 -6.76 -5.89 -2.99
CA ALA A 27 -8.03 -5.44 -2.43
C ALA A 27 -7.87 -4.19 -1.55
N GLU A 28 -6.82 -4.12 -0.72
CA GLU A 28 -6.52 -2.93 0.09
C GLU A 28 -6.25 -1.71 -0.80
N VAL A 29 -5.46 -1.89 -1.86
CA VAL A 29 -5.15 -0.82 -2.82
C VAL A 29 -6.43 -0.35 -3.54
N GLN A 30 -7.27 -1.28 -3.97
CA GLN A 30 -8.56 -0.96 -4.59
C GLN A 30 -9.51 -0.24 -3.62
N SER A 31 -9.52 -0.63 -2.34
CA SER A 31 -10.34 0.03 -1.32
C SER A 31 -9.89 1.48 -1.09
N GLN A 32 -8.57 1.69 -0.94
CA GLN A 32 -7.95 3.01 -0.77
C GLN A 32 -8.17 3.95 -1.95
N LEU A 33 -8.18 3.39 -3.16
CA LEU A 33 -8.34 4.11 -4.43
C LEU A 33 -9.73 3.93 -5.04
N SER A 34 -10.71 3.47 -4.26
CA SER A 34 -12.07 3.18 -4.75
C SER A 34 -12.74 4.40 -5.38
N GLU A 35 -12.47 5.58 -4.83
CA GLU A 35 -12.92 6.87 -5.37
C GLU A 35 -12.32 7.19 -6.76
N PHE A 36 -11.17 6.59 -7.10
CA PHE A 36 -10.46 6.76 -8.37
C PHE A 36 -10.47 5.50 -9.24
N ALA A 37 -11.14 4.43 -8.82
CA ALA A 37 -11.10 3.13 -9.50
C ALA A 37 -11.65 3.18 -10.94
N ASN A 38 -12.50 4.16 -11.26
CA ASN A 38 -12.98 4.39 -12.62
C ASN A 38 -11.92 5.07 -13.52
N ASP A 39 -11.01 5.83 -12.92
CA ASP A 39 -9.95 6.55 -13.63
C ASP A 39 -8.59 5.80 -13.60
N LEU A 40 -8.53 4.66 -12.91
CA LEU A 40 -7.34 3.86 -12.68
C LEU A 40 -7.56 2.39 -13.03
N SER A 41 -6.60 1.79 -13.74
CA SER A 41 -6.50 0.36 -13.93
C SER A 41 -5.52 -0.22 -12.92
N ILE A 42 -6.02 -1.06 -12.02
CA ILE A 42 -5.22 -1.69 -10.97
C ILE A 42 -5.09 -3.18 -11.32
N ALA A 43 -3.86 -3.66 -11.51
CA ALA A 43 -3.57 -5.04 -11.85
C ALA A 43 -2.42 -5.57 -10.98
N LEU A 44 -2.51 -6.84 -10.59
CA LEU A 44 -1.38 -7.54 -9.96
C LEU A 44 -0.51 -8.13 -11.07
N GLU A 45 0.72 -7.65 -11.19
CA GLU A 45 1.70 -8.15 -12.14
C GLU A 45 2.91 -8.75 -11.40
N ALA A 46 3.89 -9.28 -12.15
CA ALA A 46 5.07 -9.91 -11.57
C ALA A 46 5.91 -8.96 -10.70
N GLU A 47 5.89 -7.66 -10.99
CA GLU A 47 6.59 -6.63 -10.23
C GLU A 47 5.88 -6.26 -8.92
N GLY A 48 4.57 -6.56 -8.79
CA GLY A 48 3.73 -6.14 -7.67
C GLY A 48 2.39 -5.59 -8.14
N ILE A 49 1.76 -4.74 -7.33
CA ILE A 49 0.48 -4.12 -7.69
C ILE A 49 0.75 -2.90 -8.56
N VAL A 50 0.40 -2.99 -9.84
CA VAL A 50 0.57 -1.93 -10.84
C VAL A 50 -0.72 -1.14 -10.97
N VAL A 51 -0.63 0.18 -10.82
CA VAL A 51 -1.75 1.12 -10.99
C VAL A 51 -1.44 2.03 -12.17
N ARG A 52 -2.27 1.98 -13.21
CA ARG A 52 -2.13 2.76 -14.44
C ARG A 52 -3.29 3.75 -14.55
N PRO A 53 -3.04 5.05 -14.78
CA PRO A 53 -4.10 5.98 -15.11
C PRO A 53 -4.68 5.63 -16.49
N VAL A 54 -6.00 5.42 -16.58
CA VAL A 54 -6.67 5.14 -17.87
C VAL A 54 -7.11 6.41 -18.60
N GLY A 55 -7.05 7.55 -17.93
CA GLY A 55 -7.43 8.85 -18.47
C GLY A 55 -6.69 10.01 -17.82
N PHE A 56 -7.15 11.22 -18.12
CA PHE A 56 -6.59 12.42 -17.53
C PHE A 56 -7.18 12.66 -16.12
N LEU A 57 -6.41 12.29 -15.10
CA LEU A 57 -6.78 12.47 -13.69
C LEU A 57 -6.79 13.95 -13.25
N GLY A 58 -6.05 14.82 -13.94
CA GLY A 58 -5.78 16.18 -13.46
C GLY A 58 -4.79 16.19 -12.28
N ARG A 59 -4.27 17.38 -11.96
CA ARG A 59 -3.20 17.55 -10.95
C ARG A 59 -3.64 17.15 -9.55
N GLU A 60 -4.88 17.48 -9.17
CA GLU A 60 -5.39 17.26 -7.81
C GLU A 60 -5.60 15.77 -7.52
N LYS A 61 -6.36 15.05 -8.36
CA LYS A 61 -6.53 13.60 -8.22
C LYS A 61 -5.19 12.88 -8.28
N PHE A 62 -4.31 13.25 -9.21
CA PHE A 62 -2.98 12.64 -9.32
C PHE A 62 -2.17 12.80 -8.03
N SER A 63 -2.19 13.98 -7.43
CA SER A 63 -1.48 14.23 -6.17
C SER A 63 -2.06 13.39 -5.02
N ALA A 64 -3.38 13.29 -4.92
CA ALA A 64 -4.05 12.47 -3.92
C ALA A 64 -3.74 10.97 -4.07
N ILE A 65 -3.77 10.46 -5.31
CA ILE A 65 -3.42 9.06 -5.63
C ILE A 65 -1.95 8.80 -5.30
N ALA A 66 -1.06 9.69 -5.72
CA ALA A 66 0.37 9.55 -5.46
C ALA A 66 0.68 9.54 -3.96
N GLU A 67 -0.01 10.36 -3.17
CA GLU A 67 0.12 10.38 -1.71
C GLU A 67 -0.36 9.06 -1.08
N LYS A 68 -1.54 8.56 -1.46
CA LYS A 68 -2.07 7.27 -0.99
C LYS A 68 -1.14 6.11 -1.33
N ILE A 69 -0.67 6.06 -2.58
CA ILE A 69 0.24 5.01 -3.07
C ILE A 69 1.57 5.07 -2.31
N ARG A 70 2.14 6.26 -2.09
CA ARG A 70 3.34 6.44 -1.27
C ARG A 70 3.13 6.01 0.18
N GLY A 71 1.97 6.31 0.75
CA GLY A 71 1.59 5.84 2.10
C GLY A 71 1.52 4.32 2.21
N MET A 72 1.22 3.63 1.11
CA MET A 72 1.24 2.17 0.99
C MET A 72 2.64 1.60 0.66
N GLY A 73 3.68 2.43 0.61
CA GLY A 73 5.03 2.00 0.21
C GLY A 73 5.22 1.85 -1.30
N GLY A 74 4.26 2.31 -2.09
CA GLY A 74 4.36 2.34 -3.54
C GLY A 74 5.23 3.47 -4.08
N THR A 75 5.71 3.26 -5.30
CA THR A 75 6.56 4.19 -6.04
C THR A 75 5.91 4.53 -7.37
N TYR A 76 6.02 5.80 -7.76
CA TYR A 76 5.64 6.25 -9.08
C TYR A 76 6.81 6.09 -10.05
N ILE A 77 6.56 5.48 -11.21
CA ILE A 77 7.51 5.34 -12.30
C ILE A 77 7.05 6.23 -13.46
N SER A 78 7.81 7.29 -13.68
CA SER A 78 7.59 8.20 -14.80
C SER A 78 8.20 7.61 -16.07
N ALA A 79 7.37 7.01 -16.92
CA ALA A 79 7.78 6.45 -18.22
C ALA A 79 7.11 7.19 -19.38
N GLY A 80 6.85 8.50 -19.21
CA GLY A 80 6.15 9.32 -20.20
C GLY A 80 4.73 8.81 -20.43
N LYS A 81 4.48 8.18 -21.59
CA LYS A 81 3.16 7.60 -21.92
C LYS A 81 2.83 6.35 -21.11
N GLU A 82 3.81 5.67 -20.55
CA GLU A 82 3.63 4.44 -19.78
C GLU A 82 3.75 4.65 -18.27
N SER A 83 3.51 5.91 -17.84
CA SER A 83 3.56 6.28 -16.44
C SER A 83 2.65 5.39 -15.61
N ARG A 84 3.24 4.73 -14.62
CA ARG A 84 2.56 3.75 -13.77
C ARG A 84 3.02 3.91 -12.33
N PHE A 85 2.15 3.55 -11.40
CA PHE A 85 2.53 3.36 -10.02
C PHE A 85 2.72 1.87 -9.75
N ILE A 86 3.70 1.53 -8.94
CA ILE A 86 3.94 0.15 -8.52
C ILE A 86 4.02 0.13 -7.00
N ILE A 87 3.18 -0.70 -6.38
CA ILE A 87 3.22 -0.98 -4.95
C ILE A 87 3.89 -2.33 -4.80
N THR A 88 5.16 -2.28 -4.45
CA THR A 88 5.94 -3.45 -4.03
C THR A 88 6.01 -3.41 -2.52
N GLU A 89 5.91 -4.56 -1.85
CA GLU A 89 6.41 -4.66 -0.48
C GLU A 89 7.92 -4.44 -0.55
N LYS A 90 8.37 -3.19 -0.47
CA LYS A 90 9.79 -2.93 -0.23
C LYS A 90 10.06 -3.55 1.12
N THR A 91 10.71 -4.70 1.07
CA THR A 91 11.59 -5.15 2.13
C THR A 91 12.65 -4.06 2.23
N SER A 92 12.37 -3.01 3.00
CA SER A 92 13.41 -2.11 3.48
C SER A 92 14.28 -2.98 4.39
N HIS A 93 15.37 -3.48 3.81
CA HIS A 93 16.44 -4.15 4.53
C HIS A 93 17.17 -3.12 5.39
#